data_AF-A0A085WMM7-F1
#
_entry.id   AF-A0A085WMM7-F1
#
_cell.length_a   1.000
_cell.length_b   1.000
_cell.length_c   1.000
_cell.angle_alpha   90.00
_cell.angle_beta   90.00
_cell.angle_gamma   90.00
#
_symmetry.space_group_name_H-M   'P 1'
#
loop_
_entity.id
_entity.type
_entity.pdbx_description
1 polymer ?
#
loop_
_entity_poly.entity_id
_entity_poly.type
_entity_poly.pdbx_seq_one_letter_code
_entity_poly.pdbx_strand_id
1 'polypeptide(L)'
;MAADAAELSTVTAELNSPIYDRARAYAAANPKRDGASWDQWCGSLMWRFGQLPASSARDSAILAYHASTIVSTNPATALTGAFHWWDIGAYGHVGADLNGGGTTVFMATRNLAESWGDAIGVNSVSGYSSRTGARYLGWSMDYAGGRIAGGGAPPGGGGSSLPQTTTEQDGIPGPIYYKRIQTVGQRDFGYTGPIDGITGPNTEKVRVRITARELNNRGGPRTSAQEDGIPGYIYWTRVQTVGRSFGYTGPIDGNPGPNTYTAEHKICGYAVNRAF
;
A
#
# COMPACT_ATOMS: atom_id res chain seq x y z
N MET A 1 -4.86 33.06 9.23
CA MET A 1 -3.76 32.13 9.53
C MET A 1 -4.37 30.86 10.08
N ALA A 2 -4.54 29.83 9.24
CA ALA A 2 -5.07 28.52 9.63
C ALA A 2 -4.62 27.49 8.59
N ALA A 3 -3.31 27.32 8.47
CA ALA A 3 -2.67 26.23 7.76
C ALA A 3 -1.81 25.53 8.82
N ASP A 4 -2.24 24.35 9.29
CA ASP A 4 -1.32 23.34 9.88
C ASP A 4 -2.03 22.07 10.41
N ALA A 5 -3.36 22.08 10.64
CA ALA A 5 -4.02 20.92 11.26
C ALA A 5 -4.60 19.90 10.26
N ALA A 6 -4.78 20.28 8.99
CA ALA A 6 -5.48 19.47 7.98
C ALA A 6 -4.54 18.59 7.12
N GLU A 7 -3.22 18.80 7.17
CA GLU A 7 -2.23 18.06 6.38
C GLU A 7 -1.70 16.80 7.10
N LEU A 8 -1.91 16.71 8.42
CA LEU A 8 -1.40 15.65 9.29
C LEU A 8 -2.34 14.43 9.42
N SER A 9 -3.59 14.51 8.95
CA SER A 9 -4.56 13.41 9.06
C SER A 9 -4.62 12.50 7.83
N THR A 10 -4.20 13.01 6.67
CA THR A 10 -4.19 12.31 5.37
C THR A 10 -3.06 11.29 5.23
N VAL A 11 -1.99 11.42 6.01
CA VAL A 11 -0.87 10.47 5.97
C VAL A 11 -1.06 9.29 6.93
N THR A 12 -2.14 9.22 7.70
CA THR A 12 -2.23 8.32 8.89
C THR A 12 -3.09 7.08 8.64
N ALA A 13 -3.85 6.99 7.54
CA ALA A 13 -4.83 5.92 7.32
C ALA A 13 -4.37 4.75 6.44
N GLU A 14 -3.17 4.80 5.85
CA GLU A 14 -2.63 3.73 4.98
C GLU A 14 -1.84 2.64 5.73
N LEU A 15 -1.89 2.69 7.06
CA LEU A 15 -0.75 2.46 7.95
C LEU A 15 -1.16 1.67 9.19
N ASN A 16 -2.08 0.72 9.02
CA ASN A 16 -2.92 0.29 10.14
C ASN A 16 -2.52 -1.07 10.75
N SER A 17 -1.33 -1.58 10.44
CA SER A 17 -0.78 -2.67 11.23
C SER A 17 -0.06 -2.08 12.47
N PRO A 18 -0.16 -2.71 13.65
CA PRO A 18 0.61 -2.26 14.82
C PRO A 18 2.12 -2.20 14.55
N ILE A 19 2.62 -3.02 13.63
CA ILE A 19 4.02 -3.01 13.19
C ILE A 19 4.30 -1.78 12.33
N TYR A 20 3.37 -1.40 11.48
CA TYR A 20 3.47 -0.18 10.68
C TYR A 20 3.56 1.06 11.59
N ASP A 21 2.61 1.22 12.51
CA ASP A 21 2.58 2.36 13.45
C ASP A 21 3.88 2.43 14.25
N ARG A 22 4.35 1.28 14.72
CA ARG A 22 5.64 1.15 15.39
C ARG A 22 6.79 1.58 14.48
N ALA A 23 6.78 1.25 13.19
CA ALA A 23 7.85 1.61 12.27
C ALA A 23 7.90 3.12 12.04
N ARG A 24 6.73 3.75 11.93
CA ARG A 24 6.64 5.22 11.87
C ARG A 24 7.10 5.89 13.14
N ALA A 25 6.62 5.44 14.29
CA ALA A 25 7.06 5.95 15.59
C ALA A 25 8.57 5.79 15.75
N TYR A 26 9.12 4.63 15.33
CA TYR A 26 10.54 4.38 15.33
C TYR A 26 11.30 5.36 14.43
N ALA A 27 10.85 5.57 13.19
CA ALA A 27 11.51 6.46 12.25
C ALA A 27 11.49 7.92 12.72
N ALA A 28 10.35 8.38 13.25
CA ALA A 28 10.22 9.72 13.82
C ALA A 28 11.13 9.92 15.04
N ALA A 29 11.26 8.90 15.90
CA ALA A 29 12.15 8.95 17.06
C ALA A 29 13.63 8.77 16.72
N ASN A 30 13.95 8.17 15.56
CA ASN A 30 15.31 7.85 15.13
C ASN A 30 15.57 8.34 13.70
N PRO A 31 15.44 9.67 13.42
CA PRO A 31 15.57 10.19 12.06
C PRO A 31 16.99 10.03 11.49
N LYS A 32 17.99 9.82 12.37
CA LYS A 32 19.39 9.54 12.07
C LYS A 32 19.88 8.34 12.88
N ARG A 33 20.83 7.59 12.35
CA ARG A 33 21.58 6.55 13.05
C ARG A 33 22.77 7.17 13.77
N ASP A 34 22.65 7.34 15.09
CA ASP A 34 23.76 7.78 15.95
C ASP A 34 24.43 9.08 15.44
N GLY A 35 23.61 10.01 14.91
CA GLY A 35 24.05 11.28 14.33
C GLY A 35 24.33 11.27 12.82
N ALA A 36 24.35 10.10 12.18
CA ALA A 36 24.57 9.92 10.74
C ALA A 36 23.32 9.41 9.99
N SER A 37 23.38 9.38 8.66
CA SER A 37 22.31 8.83 7.81
C SER A 37 22.11 7.33 8.04
N TRP A 38 20.88 6.85 7.87
CA TRP A 38 20.55 5.42 7.87
C TRP A 38 20.92 4.71 6.56
N ASP A 39 21.37 5.45 5.54
CA ASP A 39 21.72 4.87 4.25
C ASP A 39 22.77 3.77 4.40
N GLN A 40 22.53 2.63 3.76
CA GLN A 40 23.35 1.41 3.87
C GLN A 40 23.33 0.70 5.24
N TRP A 41 22.54 1.16 6.22
CA TRP A 41 22.46 0.55 7.56
C TRP A 41 21.22 -0.34 7.76
N CYS A 42 20.76 -1.00 6.68
CA CYS A 42 19.52 -1.78 6.67
C CYS A 42 19.45 -2.88 7.74
N GLY A 43 20.51 -3.66 7.95
CA GLY A 43 20.55 -4.66 9.02
C GLY A 43 20.46 -4.05 10.43
N SER A 44 21.16 -2.93 10.66
CA SER A 44 21.08 -2.20 11.93
C SER A 44 19.66 -1.64 12.16
N LEU A 45 18.98 -1.20 11.10
CA LEU A 45 17.61 -0.71 11.21
C LEU A 45 16.69 -1.84 11.63
N MET A 46 16.76 -2.99 10.94
CA MET A 46 15.94 -4.16 11.24
C MET A 46 16.15 -4.66 12.67
N TRP A 47 17.41 -4.73 13.11
CA TRP A 47 17.75 -5.18 14.46
C TRP A 47 17.17 -4.26 15.55
N ARG A 48 17.34 -2.94 15.40
CA ARG A 48 16.83 -1.96 16.38
C ARG A 48 15.31 -1.84 16.32
N PHE A 49 14.73 -1.71 15.12
CA PHE A 49 13.28 -1.63 14.94
C PHE A 49 12.60 -2.87 15.47
N GLY A 50 13.08 -4.05 15.09
CA GLY A 50 12.55 -5.35 15.50
C GLY A 50 12.75 -5.66 16.98
N GLN A 51 13.60 -4.90 17.69
CA GLN A 51 14.08 -5.21 19.04
C GLN A 51 14.63 -6.64 19.10
N LEU A 52 15.44 -6.99 18.09
CA LEU A 52 15.94 -8.34 17.92
C LEU A 52 17.04 -8.67 18.96
N PRO A 53 17.18 -9.92 19.38
CA PRO A 53 18.20 -10.30 20.35
C PRO A 53 19.61 -10.11 19.78
N ALA A 54 20.60 -9.88 20.65
CA ALA A 54 22.00 -9.74 20.23
C ALA A 54 22.52 -10.95 19.45
N SER A 55 22.01 -12.15 19.72
CA SER A 55 22.33 -13.40 19.00
C SER A 55 21.97 -13.37 17.51
N SER A 56 21.03 -12.51 17.11
CA SER A 56 20.62 -12.34 15.71
C SER A 56 21.45 -11.31 14.94
N ALA A 57 22.33 -10.56 15.62
CA ALA A 57 23.14 -9.54 14.98
C ALA A 57 24.10 -10.17 13.97
N ARG A 58 24.21 -9.56 12.79
CA ARG A 58 25.11 -9.98 11.70
C ARG A 58 25.72 -8.74 11.08
N ASP A 59 26.95 -8.90 10.56
CA ASP A 59 27.72 -7.80 9.98
C ASP A 59 27.12 -7.25 8.68
N SER A 60 26.27 -8.03 8.02
CA SER A 60 25.61 -7.64 6.78
C SER A 60 24.24 -8.28 6.61
N ALA A 61 23.42 -7.68 5.73
CA ALA A 61 22.11 -8.22 5.40
C ALA A 61 22.20 -9.57 4.69
N ILE A 62 23.21 -9.78 3.84
CA ILE A 62 23.40 -11.07 3.15
C ILE A 62 23.81 -12.19 4.12
N LEU A 63 24.61 -11.88 5.16
CA LEU A 63 24.93 -12.85 6.21
C LEU A 63 23.70 -13.15 7.09
N ALA A 64 22.86 -12.16 7.36
CA ALA A 64 21.58 -12.37 8.03
C ALA A 64 20.63 -13.23 7.19
N TYR A 65 20.52 -12.98 5.89
CA TYR A 65 19.77 -13.80 4.93
C TYR A 65 20.19 -15.27 5.02
N HIS A 66 21.50 -15.57 4.92
CA HIS A 66 22.01 -16.94 4.97
C HIS A 66 21.77 -17.64 6.31
N ALA A 67 21.70 -16.87 7.40
CA ALA A 67 21.39 -17.38 8.73
C ALA A 67 19.87 -17.47 9.01
N SER A 68 19.02 -16.99 8.10
CA SER A 68 17.57 -16.97 8.24
C SER A 68 16.90 -18.11 7.46
N THR A 69 15.66 -18.45 7.83
CA THR A 69 14.89 -19.49 7.14
C THR A 69 13.97 -18.86 6.10
N ILE A 70 14.35 -18.93 4.82
CA ILE A 70 13.53 -18.40 3.72
C ILE A 70 12.27 -19.25 3.56
N VAL A 71 11.13 -18.58 3.63
CA VAL A 71 9.81 -19.21 3.56
C VAL A 71 9.35 -19.31 2.11
N SER A 72 9.53 -18.25 1.33
CA SER A 72 9.10 -18.19 -0.07
C SER A 72 9.81 -17.08 -0.83
N THR A 73 9.96 -17.28 -2.14
CA THR A 73 10.45 -16.25 -3.07
C THR A 73 9.32 -15.42 -3.68
N ASN A 74 8.06 -15.75 -3.41
CA ASN A 74 6.91 -14.94 -3.79
C ASN A 74 6.63 -13.89 -2.71
N PRO A 75 6.86 -12.58 -2.97
CA PRO A 75 6.63 -11.54 -1.97
C PRO A 75 5.15 -11.37 -1.62
N ALA A 76 4.23 -11.69 -2.53
CA ALA A 76 2.79 -11.56 -2.28
C ALA A 76 2.27 -12.48 -1.16
N THR A 77 3.03 -13.50 -0.79
CA THR A 77 2.69 -14.40 0.33
C THR A 77 3.33 -14.01 1.65
N ALA A 78 4.11 -12.93 1.69
CA ALA A 78 4.81 -12.51 2.90
C ALA A 78 3.82 -12.09 3.99
N LEU A 79 4.09 -12.52 5.22
CA LEU A 79 3.29 -12.14 6.38
C LEU A 79 3.76 -10.77 6.90
N THR A 80 2.90 -10.06 7.64
CA THR A 80 3.29 -8.86 8.37
C THR A 80 4.50 -9.15 9.27
N GLY A 81 5.49 -8.27 9.25
CA GLY A 81 6.74 -8.42 9.99
C GLY A 81 7.75 -9.36 9.31
N ALA A 82 7.48 -9.87 8.11
CA ALA A 82 8.45 -10.64 7.35
C ALA A 82 9.66 -9.79 6.96
N PHE A 83 10.85 -10.39 6.96
CA PHE A 83 12.03 -9.77 6.39
C PHE A 83 12.13 -10.12 4.91
N HIS A 84 12.29 -9.11 4.07
CA HIS A 84 12.56 -9.24 2.64
C HIS A 84 14.05 -9.06 2.39
N TRP A 85 14.61 -9.90 1.54
CA TRP A 85 16.04 -9.97 1.30
C TRP A 85 16.36 -9.72 -0.17
N TRP A 86 17.45 -8.98 -0.41
CA TRP A 86 17.98 -8.76 -1.75
C TRP A 86 19.48 -9.02 -1.82
N ASP A 87 19.89 -9.56 -2.96
CA ASP A 87 21.26 -9.59 -3.40
C ASP A 87 21.58 -8.31 -4.15
N ILE A 88 22.42 -7.48 -3.52
CA ILE A 88 22.91 -6.22 -4.06
C ILE A 88 24.24 -5.87 -3.37
N GLY A 89 25.27 -5.62 -4.19
CA GLY A 89 26.62 -5.35 -3.70
C GLY A 89 27.17 -6.46 -2.80
N ALA A 90 28.18 -6.13 -1.99
CA ALA A 90 28.85 -7.12 -1.12
C ALA A 90 28.05 -7.46 0.16
N TYR A 91 27.08 -6.61 0.55
CA TYR A 91 26.43 -6.69 1.86
C TYR A 91 24.96 -7.09 1.80
N GLY A 92 24.35 -7.13 0.60
CA GLY A 92 22.92 -7.36 0.42
C GLY A 92 22.06 -6.23 0.97
N HIS A 93 20.74 -6.41 0.90
CA HIS A 93 19.77 -5.49 1.51
C HIS A 93 18.65 -6.24 2.21
N VAL A 94 18.05 -5.60 3.21
CA VAL A 94 16.94 -6.13 3.98
C VAL A 94 15.94 -5.04 4.34
N GLY A 95 14.67 -5.40 4.36
CA GLY A 95 13.59 -4.57 4.90
C GLY A 95 12.51 -5.40 5.56
N ALA A 96 11.69 -4.79 6.42
CA ALA A 96 10.62 -5.46 7.14
C ALA A 96 9.27 -5.11 6.51
N ASP A 97 8.51 -6.13 6.12
CA ASP A 97 7.14 -5.97 5.65
C ASP A 97 6.27 -5.45 6.77
N LEU A 98 5.66 -4.28 6.56
CA LEU A 98 4.80 -3.67 7.55
C LEU A 98 3.36 -4.13 7.46
N ASN A 99 2.93 -4.74 6.35
CA ASN A 99 1.51 -5.05 6.10
C ASN A 99 1.29 -6.46 5.51
N GLY A 100 2.36 -7.19 5.22
CA GLY A 100 2.34 -8.39 4.40
C GLY A 100 2.27 -8.09 2.90
N GLY A 101 2.54 -9.12 2.10
CA GLY A 101 2.43 -9.11 0.65
C GLY A 101 3.55 -8.37 -0.09
N GLY A 102 4.58 -7.88 0.61
CA GLY A 102 5.74 -7.19 0.03
C GLY A 102 5.42 -5.81 -0.53
N THR A 103 4.34 -5.18 -0.09
CA THR A 103 3.83 -3.92 -0.68
C THR A 103 4.28 -2.68 0.08
N THR A 104 4.52 -2.83 1.38
CA THR A 104 4.96 -1.74 2.27
C THR A 104 6.10 -2.27 3.13
N VAL A 105 7.32 -2.19 2.61
CA VAL A 105 8.52 -2.70 3.26
C VAL A 105 9.31 -1.53 3.83
N PHE A 106 9.47 -1.53 5.15
CA PHE A 106 10.29 -0.61 5.90
C PHE A 106 11.77 -0.91 5.70
N MET A 107 12.55 0.09 5.34
CA MET A 107 13.94 -0.11 4.92
C MET A 107 14.81 1.13 5.15
N ALA A 108 16.12 0.88 5.16
CA ALA A 108 17.16 1.90 5.28
C ALA A 108 17.92 2.05 3.95
N THR A 109 17.57 3.06 3.16
CA THR A 109 18.13 3.30 1.83
C THR A 109 17.76 4.69 1.34
N ARG A 110 18.46 5.23 0.34
CA ARG A 110 18.00 6.40 -0.42
C ARG A 110 17.01 6.06 -1.54
N ASN A 111 16.84 4.78 -1.86
CA ASN A 111 15.91 4.31 -2.90
C ASN A 111 14.49 4.06 -2.36
N LEU A 112 13.93 5.08 -1.68
CA LEU A 112 12.62 5.01 -1.03
C LEU A 112 11.50 5.44 -1.98
N ALA A 113 10.33 4.82 -1.84
CA ALA A 113 9.10 5.34 -2.43
C ALA A 113 8.52 6.47 -1.57
N GLU A 114 8.63 6.35 -0.25
CA GLU A 114 8.28 7.38 0.73
C GLU A 114 9.37 7.46 1.80
N SER A 115 9.81 8.68 2.13
CA SER A 115 10.84 8.93 3.13
C SER A 115 10.24 9.43 4.43
N TRP A 116 10.71 8.91 5.56
CA TRP A 116 10.32 9.28 6.92
C TRP A 116 11.47 9.86 7.75
N GLY A 117 12.64 10.04 7.14
CA GLY A 117 13.85 10.54 7.80
C GLY A 117 15.08 10.34 6.94
N ASP A 118 16.28 10.54 7.50
CA ASP A 118 17.55 10.47 6.76
C ASP A 118 17.86 9.04 6.29
N ALA A 119 17.32 8.69 5.11
CA ALA A 119 17.38 7.39 4.46
C ALA A 119 16.65 6.25 5.20
N ILE A 120 15.51 6.59 5.82
CA ILE A 120 14.58 5.64 6.45
C ILE A 120 13.19 5.88 5.86
N GLY A 121 12.45 4.81 5.55
CA GLY A 121 11.11 4.93 5.00
C GLY A 121 10.63 3.62 4.42
N VAL A 122 9.79 3.69 3.39
CA VAL A 122 9.20 2.49 2.76
C VAL A 122 9.39 2.44 1.26
N ASN A 123 9.35 1.22 0.75
CA ASN A 123 9.16 0.90 -0.65
C ASN A 123 8.40 -0.45 -0.77
N SER A 124 7.94 -0.82 -1.95
CA SER A 124 7.49 -2.19 -2.21
C SER A 124 8.67 -3.06 -2.66
N VAL A 125 8.51 -4.38 -2.63
CA VAL A 125 9.54 -5.31 -3.12
C VAL A 125 9.84 -5.08 -4.60
N SER A 126 8.78 -4.96 -5.41
CA SER A 126 8.89 -4.67 -6.84
C SER A 126 9.46 -3.27 -7.11
N GLY A 127 9.05 -2.27 -6.32
CA GLY A 127 9.50 -0.88 -6.44
C GLY A 127 10.98 -0.73 -6.09
N TYR A 128 11.45 -1.39 -5.04
CA TYR A 128 12.87 -1.37 -4.68
C TYR A 128 13.73 -2.11 -5.71
N SER A 129 13.31 -3.32 -6.10
CA SER A 129 14.06 -4.14 -7.06
C SER A 129 14.19 -3.45 -8.43
N SER A 130 13.12 -2.81 -8.90
CA SER A 130 13.14 -2.09 -10.19
C SER A 130 14.03 -0.84 -10.16
N ARG A 131 14.04 -0.08 -9.06
CA ARG A 131 14.88 1.13 -8.92
C ARG A 131 16.37 0.84 -8.79
N THR A 132 16.71 -0.28 -8.15
CA THR A 132 18.10 -0.60 -7.79
C THR A 132 18.74 -1.65 -8.69
N GLY A 133 17.94 -2.39 -9.44
CA GLY A 133 18.40 -3.61 -10.13
C GLY A 133 18.73 -4.76 -9.18
N ALA A 134 18.42 -4.63 -7.88
CA ALA A 134 18.70 -5.65 -6.89
C ALA A 134 17.91 -6.93 -7.20
N ARG A 135 18.55 -8.09 -7.01
CA ARG A 135 17.91 -9.39 -7.18
C ARG A 135 17.21 -9.78 -5.90
N TYR A 136 15.88 -9.89 -5.94
CA TYR A 136 15.10 -10.34 -4.79
C TYR A 136 15.39 -11.82 -4.47
N LEU A 137 15.67 -12.10 -3.19
CA LEU A 137 16.05 -13.43 -2.70
C LEU A 137 14.90 -14.17 -2.01
N GLY A 138 13.82 -13.48 -1.68
CA GLY A 138 12.68 -14.02 -0.95
C GLY A 138 12.50 -13.38 0.41
N TRP A 139 11.60 -13.96 1.20
CA TRP A 139 11.27 -13.48 2.54
C TRP A 139 11.36 -14.57 3.60
N SER A 140 11.63 -14.16 4.83
CA SER A 140 11.63 -15.00 6.03
C SER A 140 10.80 -14.36 7.14
N MET A 141 10.36 -15.16 8.11
CA MET A 141 9.77 -14.63 9.35
C MET A 141 10.80 -14.36 10.44
N ASP A 142 12.02 -14.85 10.26
CA ASP A 142 13.13 -14.66 11.17
C ASP A 142 14.24 -13.85 10.50
N TYR A 143 14.97 -13.10 11.32
CA TYR A 143 16.24 -12.46 11.00
C TYR A 143 17.27 -13.18 11.85
N ALA A 144 17.99 -14.13 11.26
CA ALA A 144 18.98 -14.96 11.91
C ALA A 144 18.49 -15.54 13.26
N GLY A 145 17.28 -16.11 13.26
CA GLY A 145 16.61 -16.66 14.44
C GLY A 145 15.86 -15.65 15.33
N GLY A 146 16.03 -14.34 15.14
CA GLY A 146 15.24 -13.30 15.81
C GLY A 146 13.92 -13.03 15.07
N ARG A 147 12.83 -12.65 15.77
CA ARG A 147 11.53 -12.34 15.13
C ARG A 147 10.98 -11.02 15.63
N ILE A 148 10.32 -10.26 14.75
CA ILE A 148 9.61 -9.04 15.14
C ILE A 148 8.34 -9.43 15.91
N ALA A 149 8.19 -8.89 17.12
CA ALA A 149 6.97 -9.06 17.90
C ALA A 149 5.75 -8.45 17.18
N GLY A 150 4.63 -9.17 17.19
CA GLY A 150 3.39 -8.76 16.48
C GLY A 150 3.36 -9.13 15.00
N GLY A 151 4.37 -9.84 14.49
CA GLY A 151 4.42 -10.34 13.10
C GLY A 151 3.78 -11.72 12.93
N GLY A 152 3.61 -12.14 11.68
CA GLY A 152 3.05 -13.44 11.29
C GLY A 152 1.58 -13.41 10.88
N ALA A 153 0.96 -12.23 10.87
CA ALA A 153 -0.35 -12.01 10.27
C ALA A 153 -0.27 -12.20 8.74
N PRO A 154 -1.20 -12.92 8.09
CA PRO A 154 -1.30 -12.95 6.63
C PRO A 154 -1.34 -11.55 6.02
N PRO A 155 -1.00 -11.37 4.73
CA PRO A 155 -1.29 -10.13 4.02
C PRO A 155 -2.78 -9.77 4.20
N GLY A 156 -3.07 -8.63 4.81
CA GLY A 156 -4.44 -8.23 5.17
C GLY A 156 -5.08 -9.00 6.33
N GLY A 157 -4.30 -9.77 7.09
CA GLY A 157 -4.73 -10.68 8.16
C GLY A 157 -4.25 -10.28 9.55
N GLY A 158 -4.32 -9.01 9.91
CA GLY A 158 -4.42 -8.57 11.31
C GLY A 158 -5.84 -8.08 11.52
N GLY A 159 -6.58 -8.66 12.48
CA GLY A 159 -8.02 -8.47 12.64
C GLY A 159 -8.47 -7.02 12.76
N SER A 160 -8.85 -6.43 11.63
CA SER A 160 -9.90 -5.43 11.38
C SER A 160 -9.91 -5.19 9.87
N SER A 161 -11.07 -4.93 9.26
CA SER A 161 -11.24 -4.66 7.82
C SER A 161 -10.17 -3.71 7.25
N LEU A 162 -9.88 -3.82 5.94
CA LEU A 162 -9.05 -2.80 5.25
C LEU A 162 -9.49 -1.40 5.69
N PRO A 163 -8.60 -0.44 5.98
CA PRO A 163 -8.99 0.89 6.44
C PRO A 163 -9.84 1.61 5.40
N GLN A 164 -10.84 2.40 5.80
CA GLN A 164 -11.62 3.19 4.84
C GLN A 164 -10.70 4.17 4.09
N THR A 165 -10.92 4.30 2.78
CA THR A 165 -10.22 5.29 1.95
C THR A 165 -10.87 6.68 2.14
N THR A 166 -10.04 7.72 2.23
CA THR A 166 -10.50 9.12 2.25
C THR A 166 -10.97 9.61 0.88
N THR A 167 -10.74 8.83 -0.18
CA THR A 167 -11.15 9.17 -1.55
C THR A 167 -12.65 9.39 -1.66
N GLU A 168 -13.48 8.79 -0.78
CA GLU A 168 -14.92 9.10 -0.69
C GLU A 168 -15.18 10.59 -0.36
N GLN A 169 -14.32 11.21 0.46
CA GLN A 169 -14.46 12.57 0.94
C GLN A 169 -13.74 13.57 0.04
N ASP A 170 -12.48 13.32 -0.29
CA ASP A 170 -11.61 14.25 -1.03
C ASP A 170 -11.59 14.04 -2.55
N GLY A 171 -11.91 12.84 -3.03
CA GLY A 171 -11.86 12.46 -4.44
C GLY A 171 -10.45 12.27 -5.00
N ILE A 172 -9.44 12.19 -4.13
CA ILE A 172 -8.03 11.98 -4.46
C ILE A 172 -7.70 10.49 -4.27
N PRO A 173 -7.43 9.72 -5.34
CA PRO A 173 -7.05 8.32 -5.22
C PRO A 173 -5.71 8.13 -4.51
N GLY A 174 -5.69 7.31 -3.46
CA GLY A 174 -4.48 6.87 -2.76
C GLY A 174 -4.26 5.34 -2.82
N PRO A 175 -3.12 4.84 -2.35
CA PRO A 175 -2.88 3.39 -2.27
C PRO A 175 -3.99 2.57 -1.59
N ILE A 176 -4.64 3.03 -0.52
CA ILE A 176 -5.76 2.31 0.15
C ILE A 176 -6.99 2.24 -0.73
N TYR A 177 -7.27 3.30 -1.50
CA TYR A 177 -8.35 3.29 -2.49
C TYR A 177 -8.15 2.15 -3.49
N TYR A 178 -6.93 2.04 -4.05
CA TYR A 178 -6.60 0.97 -5.00
C TYR A 178 -6.54 -0.41 -4.34
N LYS A 179 -6.00 -0.54 -3.11
CA LYS A 179 -6.01 -1.83 -2.39
C LYS A 179 -7.43 -2.33 -2.14
N ARG A 180 -8.35 -1.44 -1.76
CA ARG A 180 -9.76 -1.79 -1.60
C ARG A 180 -10.40 -2.18 -2.94
N ILE A 181 -10.12 -1.45 -4.02
CA ILE A 181 -10.58 -1.79 -5.38
C ILE A 181 -10.07 -3.17 -5.80
N GLN A 182 -8.78 -3.45 -5.61
CA GLN A 182 -8.16 -4.73 -5.95
C GLN A 182 -8.75 -5.87 -5.12
N THR A 183 -9.01 -5.64 -3.84
CA THR A 183 -9.60 -6.64 -2.93
C THR A 183 -11.06 -6.93 -3.28
N VAL A 184 -11.88 -5.89 -3.48
CA VAL A 184 -13.27 -6.05 -3.97
C VAL A 184 -13.28 -6.66 -5.36
N GLY A 185 -12.31 -6.29 -6.20
CA GLY A 185 -12.09 -6.84 -7.53
C GLY A 185 -11.84 -8.32 -7.51
N GLN A 186 -10.99 -8.80 -6.61
CA GLN A 186 -10.64 -10.21 -6.50
C GLN A 186 -11.85 -11.00 -6.01
N ARG A 187 -12.59 -10.45 -5.04
CA ARG A 187 -13.79 -11.08 -4.46
C ARG A 187 -14.96 -11.16 -5.45
N ASP A 188 -15.25 -10.07 -6.16
CA ASP A 188 -16.53 -9.90 -6.86
C ASP A 188 -16.40 -9.85 -8.40
N PHE A 189 -15.20 -9.58 -8.93
CA PHE A 189 -15.02 -9.24 -10.34
C PHE A 189 -13.93 -10.04 -11.06
N GLY A 190 -13.32 -11.03 -10.40
CA GLY A 190 -12.30 -11.91 -10.99
C GLY A 190 -10.96 -11.22 -11.24
N TYR A 191 -10.62 -10.18 -10.47
CA TYR A 191 -9.29 -9.57 -10.52
C TYR A 191 -8.22 -10.56 -10.05
N THR A 192 -7.19 -10.77 -10.87
CA THR A 192 -6.08 -11.71 -10.60
C THR A 192 -4.74 -11.01 -10.36
N GLY A 193 -4.72 -9.68 -10.38
CA GLY A 193 -3.52 -8.89 -10.10
C GLY A 193 -3.18 -8.83 -8.60
N PRO A 194 -2.03 -8.26 -8.24
CA PRO A 194 -1.66 -8.04 -6.85
C PRO A 194 -2.59 -7.04 -6.14
N ILE A 195 -2.74 -7.20 -4.81
CA ILE A 195 -3.35 -6.19 -3.92
C ILE A 195 -2.22 -5.32 -3.36
N ASP A 196 -1.70 -4.43 -4.18
CA ASP A 196 -0.52 -3.61 -3.88
C ASP A 196 -0.80 -2.11 -3.77
N GLY A 197 -2.01 -1.67 -4.11
CA GLY A 197 -2.37 -0.25 -4.16
C GLY A 197 -1.78 0.50 -5.34
N ILE A 198 -1.14 -0.21 -6.27
CA ILE A 198 -0.58 0.36 -7.49
C ILE A 198 -1.63 0.24 -8.60
N THR A 199 -1.95 1.37 -9.22
CA THR A 199 -2.87 1.35 -10.35
C THR A 199 -2.20 0.83 -11.62
N GLY A 200 -2.97 0.05 -12.38
CA GLY A 200 -2.62 -0.48 -13.68
C GLY A 200 -3.90 -0.82 -14.45
N PRO A 201 -3.82 -1.24 -15.72
CA PRO A 201 -5.01 -1.41 -16.58
C PRO A 201 -6.10 -2.32 -15.98
N ASN A 202 -5.71 -3.39 -15.27
CA ASN A 202 -6.65 -4.28 -14.60
C ASN A 202 -7.30 -3.65 -13.36
N THR A 203 -6.54 -2.87 -12.58
CA THR A 203 -7.06 -2.11 -11.44
C THR A 203 -8.07 -1.06 -11.90
N GLU A 204 -7.75 -0.33 -12.98
CA GLU A 204 -8.61 0.68 -13.61
C GLU A 204 -9.91 0.07 -14.12
N LYS A 205 -9.81 -1.06 -14.85
CA LYS A 205 -10.98 -1.80 -15.33
C LYS A 205 -11.91 -2.20 -14.18
N VAL A 206 -11.34 -2.72 -13.09
CA VAL A 206 -12.11 -3.12 -11.91
C VAL A 206 -12.71 -1.91 -11.19
N ARG A 207 -12.00 -0.78 -11.08
CA ARG A 207 -12.57 0.47 -10.54
C ARG A 207 -13.86 0.82 -11.28
N VAL A 208 -13.81 0.89 -12.61
CA VAL A 208 -14.97 1.23 -13.43
C VAL A 208 -16.14 0.26 -13.17
N ARG A 209 -15.86 -1.04 -13.08
CA ARG A 209 -16.89 -2.06 -12.79
C ARG A 209 -17.52 -1.90 -11.40
N ILE A 210 -16.72 -1.57 -10.39
CA ILE A 210 -17.20 -1.30 -9.02
C ILE A 210 -18.07 -0.05 -9.00
N THR A 211 -17.61 1.05 -9.60
CA THR A 211 -18.38 2.29 -9.70
C THR A 211 -19.69 2.05 -10.46
N ALA A 212 -19.65 1.33 -11.58
CA ALA A 212 -20.83 1.01 -12.36
C ALA A 212 -21.85 0.17 -11.58
N ARG A 213 -21.40 -0.78 -10.74
CA ARG A 213 -22.27 -1.51 -9.80
C ARG A 213 -22.96 -0.54 -8.84
N GLU A 214 -22.23 0.39 -8.23
CA GLU A 214 -22.79 1.39 -7.33
C GLU A 214 -23.81 2.29 -8.03
N LEU A 215 -23.50 2.75 -9.24
CA LEU A 215 -24.43 3.52 -10.06
C LEU A 215 -25.69 2.69 -10.37
N ASN A 216 -25.55 1.44 -10.81
CA ASN A 216 -26.68 0.60 -11.17
C ASN A 216 -27.59 0.30 -9.94
N ASN A 217 -27.00 0.13 -8.75
CA ASN A 217 -27.75 -0.11 -7.51
C ASN A 217 -28.61 1.08 -7.05
N ARG A 218 -28.24 2.31 -7.44
CA ARG A 218 -28.99 3.54 -7.11
C ARG A 218 -30.21 3.78 -8.02
N GLY A 219 -30.49 2.88 -8.97
CA GLY A 219 -31.62 2.97 -9.89
C GLY A 219 -31.46 4.07 -10.97
N GLY A 220 -32.26 4.04 -12.03
CA GLY A 220 -32.11 4.89 -13.23
C GLY A 220 -31.49 4.13 -14.41
N PRO A 221 -31.05 4.81 -15.48
CA PRO A 221 -30.50 4.13 -16.66
C PRO A 221 -29.28 3.26 -16.32
N ARG A 222 -29.36 1.97 -16.69
CA ARG A 222 -28.29 1.00 -16.47
C ARG A 222 -27.11 1.28 -17.41
N THR A 223 -25.90 1.20 -16.88
CA THR A 223 -24.66 1.21 -17.68
C THR A 223 -24.08 -0.20 -17.78
N SER A 224 -23.53 -0.57 -18.96
CA SER A 224 -22.82 -1.84 -19.22
C SER A 224 -21.39 -1.87 -18.66
N ALA A 225 -20.91 -0.72 -18.17
CA ALA A 225 -19.59 -0.57 -17.58
C ALA A 225 -19.35 -1.52 -16.39
N GLN A 226 -20.41 -2.07 -15.78
CA GLN A 226 -20.31 -3.07 -14.71
C GLN A 226 -19.76 -4.41 -15.24
N GLU A 227 -20.11 -4.76 -16.47
CA GLU A 227 -19.71 -6.00 -17.13
C GLU A 227 -18.34 -5.86 -17.81
N ASP A 228 -18.17 -4.82 -18.62
CA ASP A 228 -17.00 -4.67 -19.50
C ASP A 228 -15.89 -3.78 -18.93
N GLY A 229 -16.19 -2.93 -17.94
CA GLY A 229 -15.26 -1.95 -17.39
C GLY A 229 -14.95 -0.78 -18.34
N ILE A 230 -15.80 -0.53 -19.33
CA ILE A 230 -15.64 0.52 -20.34
C ILE A 230 -16.66 1.64 -20.05
N PRO A 231 -16.21 2.85 -19.68
CA PRO A 231 -17.12 3.93 -19.34
C PRO A 231 -17.70 4.60 -20.60
N GLY A 232 -18.98 4.31 -20.90
CA GLY A 232 -19.74 4.95 -21.98
C GLY A 232 -20.49 6.22 -21.56
N TYR A 233 -21.25 6.80 -22.50
CA TYR A 233 -22.06 8.01 -22.26
C TYR A 233 -22.98 7.89 -21.03
N ILE A 234 -23.70 6.76 -20.90
CA ILE A 234 -24.58 6.52 -19.75
C ILE A 234 -23.78 6.49 -18.46
N TYR A 235 -22.60 5.85 -18.43
CA TYR A 235 -21.75 5.83 -17.24
C TYR A 235 -21.40 7.25 -16.78
N TRP A 236 -20.92 8.11 -17.69
CA TRP A 236 -20.49 9.45 -17.34
C TRP A 236 -21.65 10.36 -16.92
N THR A 237 -22.78 10.31 -17.63
CA THR A 237 -23.99 11.04 -17.22
C THR A 237 -24.42 10.62 -15.81
N ARG A 238 -24.32 9.32 -15.51
CA ARG A 238 -24.65 8.75 -14.19
C ARG A 238 -23.65 9.17 -13.11
N VAL A 239 -22.36 9.17 -13.40
CA VAL A 239 -21.31 9.72 -12.50
C VAL A 239 -21.60 11.17 -12.17
N GLN A 240 -21.91 12.01 -13.16
CA GLN A 240 -22.24 13.43 -12.94
C GLN A 240 -23.51 13.61 -12.11
N THR A 241 -24.54 12.82 -12.39
CA THR A 241 -25.83 12.88 -11.69
C THR A 241 -25.70 12.43 -10.23
N VAL A 242 -25.15 11.24 -9.98
CA VAL A 242 -24.92 10.69 -8.63
C VAL A 242 -23.86 11.52 -7.89
N GLY A 243 -22.87 12.01 -8.62
CA GLY A 243 -21.81 12.87 -8.12
C GLY A 243 -22.31 14.14 -7.45
N ARG A 244 -23.52 14.61 -7.76
CA ARG A 244 -24.14 15.75 -7.05
C ARG A 244 -24.22 15.50 -5.54
N SER A 245 -24.52 14.26 -5.12
CA SER A 245 -24.51 13.86 -3.70
C SER A 245 -23.11 13.79 -3.08
N PHE A 246 -22.06 13.90 -3.90
CA PHE A 246 -20.64 13.91 -3.52
C PHE A 246 -19.98 15.28 -3.76
N GLY A 247 -20.78 16.32 -4.02
CA GLY A 247 -20.31 17.70 -4.21
C GLY A 247 -19.95 18.07 -5.66
N TYR A 248 -20.33 17.27 -6.66
CA TYR A 248 -20.17 17.65 -8.06
C TYR A 248 -20.98 18.91 -8.41
N THR A 249 -20.35 19.88 -9.06
CA THR A 249 -20.98 21.14 -9.46
C THR A 249 -21.01 21.39 -10.97
N GLY A 250 -20.40 20.50 -11.77
CA GLY A 250 -20.33 20.61 -13.23
C GLY A 250 -21.62 20.25 -13.97
N PRO A 251 -21.66 20.41 -15.31
CA PRO A 251 -22.82 20.07 -16.13
C PRO A 251 -23.11 18.56 -16.10
N ILE A 252 -24.36 18.19 -16.34
CA ILE A 252 -24.75 16.79 -16.58
C ILE A 252 -24.89 16.65 -18.10
N ASP A 253 -23.79 16.32 -18.77
CA ASP A 253 -23.66 16.30 -20.24
C ASP A 253 -23.08 15.00 -20.79
N GLY A 254 -22.69 14.06 -19.92
CA GLY A 254 -22.07 12.79 -20.29
C GLY A 254 -20.62 12.89 -20.75
N ASN A 255 -20.01 14.08 -20.68
CA ASN A 255 -18.63 14.32 -21.07
C ASN A 255 -17.74 14.47 -19.83
N PRO A 256 -16.77 13.57 -19.59
CA PRO A 256 -15.95 13.63 -18.40
C PRO A 256 -14.94 14.78 -18.45
N GLY A 257 -15.10 15.76 -17.56
CA GLY A 257 -14.06 16.74 -17.22
C GLY A 257 -13.40 16.41 -15.87
N PRO A 258 -12.44 17.24 -15.40
CA PRO A 258 -11.75 17.02 -14.13
C PRO A 258 -12.69 16.80 -12.95
N ASN A 259 -13.75 17.61 -12.83
CA ASN A 259 -14.75 17.46 -11.76
C ASN A 259 -15.53 16.13 -11.87
N THR A 260 -15.72 15.61 -13.08
CA THR A 260 -16.41 14.33 -13.30
C THR A 260 -15.55 13.17 -12.80
N TYR A 261 -14.24 13.19 -13.06
CA TYR A 261 -13.30 12.19 -12.53
C TYR A 261 -13.20 12.24 -11.00
N THR A 262 -13.13 13.44 -10.41
CA THR A 262 -13.19 13.57 -8.95
C THR A 262 -14.47 12.97 -8.38
N ALA A 263 -15.63 13.20 -9.02
CA ALA A 263 -16.89 12.59 -8.60
C ALA A 263 -16.88 11.07 -8.75
N GLU A 264 -16.33 10.53 -9.84
CA GLU A 264 -16.16 9.09 -10.06
C GLU A 264 -15.35 8.46 -8.93
N HIS A 265 -14.22 9.06 -8.56
CA HIS A 265 -13.37 8.58 -7.48
C HIS A 265 -14.10 8.59 -6.14
N LYS A 266 -14.86 9.64 -5.83
CA LYS A 266 -15.67 9.70 -4.60
C LYS A 266 -16.73 8.60 -4.54
N ILE A 267 -17.43 8.36 -5.66
CA ILE A 267 -18.43 7.29 -5.77
C ILE A 267 -17.77 5.92 -5.60
N CYS A 268 -16.64 5.67 -6.24
CA CYS A 268 -15.91 4.43 -6.07
C CYS A 268 -15.41 4.26 -4.63
N GLY A 269 -14.87 5.34 -4.04
CA GLY A 269 -14.43 5.39 -2.64
C GLY A 269 -15.55 4.99 -1.69
N TYR A 270 -16.74 5.58 -1.89
CA TYR A 270 -17.96 5.23 -1.16
C TYR A 270 -18.29 3.74 -1.26
N ALA A 271 -18.27 3.20 -2.48
CA ALA A 271 -18.63 1.82 -2.76
C ALA A 271 -17.65 0.84 -2.09
N VAL A 272 -16.35 1.10 -2.22
CA VAL A 272 -15.34 0.21 -1.64
C VAL A 272 -15.24 0.34 -0.12
N ASN A 273 -15.58 1.50 0.46
CA ASN A 273 -15.64 1.72 1.91
C ASN A 273 -16.68 0.86 2.62
N ARG A 274 -17.79 0.57 1.93
CA ARG A 274 -18.93 -0.20 2.45
C ARG A 274 -18.91 -1.68 2.06
N ALA A 275 -17.89 -2.12 1.34
CA ALA A 275 -17.73 -3.50 0.91
C ALA A 275 -17.09 -4.41 1.98
N PHE A 276 -16.69 -3.86 3.12
CA PHE A 276 -16.01 -4.52 4.24
C PHE A 276 -16.74 -4.18 5.54
#